data_AF-A0AAD9PHJ8-F1
#
_entry.id   AF-A0AAD9PHJ8-F1
#
_cell.length_a   1.000
_cell.length_b   1.000
_cell.length_c   1.000
_cell.angle_alpha   90.00
_cell.angle_beta   90.00
_cell.angle_gamma   90.00
#
_symmetry.space_group_name_H-M   'P 1'
#
loop_
_entity.id
_entity.type
_entity.pdbx_description
1 polymer ?
#
loop_
_entity_poly.entity_id
_entity_poly.type
_entity_poly.pdbx_seq_one_letter_code
_entity_poly.pdbx_strand_id
1 'polypeptide(L)'
;MEVEHQCAKLLVDLSKSQDEEVGDGTTGVVILAGALLDKALKFLDRGLHPLHITDGYERACSIAISHLESIAQTLDPFANDNELLKMAAYTSLASKIVSSCQDHLANIAVGAVLAVADSERKD
;
A
#
# COMPACT_ATOMS: atom_id res chain seq x y z
N MET A 1 12.21 -9.59 -13.07
CA MET A 1 11.95 -9.31 -14.50
C MET A 1 12.95 -8.25 -14.92
N GLU A 2 13.69 -8.46 -16.01
CA GLU A 2 14.64 -7.46 -16.48
C GLU A 2 13.90 -6.47 -17.39
N VAL A 3 13.87 -5.20 -16.98
CA VAL A 3 13.15 -4.13 -17.68
C VAL A 3 14.18 -3.17 -18.27
N GLU A 4 14.21 -3.03 -19.59
CA GLU A 4 15.21 -2.17 -20.26
C GLU A 4 14.81 -0.68 -20.26
N HIS A 5 13.51 -0.40 -20.36
CA HIS A 5 12.99 0.96 -20.45
C HIS A 5 13.20 1.75 -19.15
N GLN A 6 13.91 2.88 -19.22
CA GLN A 6 14.37 3.62 -18.03
C GLN A 6 13.20 4.15 -17.18
N CYS A 7 12.13 4.68 -17.78
CA CYS A 7 10.97 5.11 -16.98
C CYS A 7 10.23 3.94 -16.33
N ALA A 8 10.31 2.74 -16.93
CA ALA A 8 9.69 1.56 -16.34
C ALA A 8 10.55 1.00 -15.19
N LYS A 9 11.88 1.18 -15.25
CA LYS A 9 12.76 0.93 -14.09
C LYS A 9 12.38 1.80 -12.89
N LEU A 10 12.07 3.07 -13.10
CA LEU A 10 11.59 3.94 -12.00
C LEU A 10 10.31 3.41 -11.34
N LEU A 11 9.36 2.86 -12.13
CA LEU A 11 8.15 2.22 -11.59
C LEU A 11 8.46 0.91 -10.86
N VAL A 12 9.44 0.14 -11.34
CA VAL A 12 9.93 -1.06 -10.65
C VAL A 12 10.56 -0.70 -9.32
N ASP A 13 11.39 0.34 -9.27
CA ASP A 13 12.04 0.76 -8.03
C ASP A 13 11.03 1.36 -7.03
N LEU A 14 10.03 2.11 -7.50
CA LEU A 14 8.88 2.53 -6.69
C LEU A 14 8.16 1.32 -6.05
N SER A 15 7.91 0.28 -6.84
CA SER A 15 7.29 -0.95 -6.34
C SER A 15 8.15 -1.69 -5.32
N LYS A 16 9.48 -1.66 -5.46
CA LYS A 16 10.40 -2.27 -4.48
C LYS A 16 10.41 -1.49 -3.18
N SER A 17 10.49 -0.16 -3.23
CA SER A 17 10.44 0.67 -2.02
C SER A 17 9.13 0.47 -1.24
N GLN A 18 8.00 0.28 -1.95
CA GLN A 18 6.73 -0.07 -1.30
C GLN A 18 6.78 -1.43 -0.59
N ASP A 19 7.46 -2.42 -1.17
CA ASP A 19 7.64 -3.75 -0.58
C ASP A 19 8.57 -3.69 0.65
N GLU A 20 9.64 -2.91 0.57
CA GLU A 20 10.63 -2.77 1.65
C GLU A 20 10.07 -2.02 2.87
N GLU A 21 9.29 -0.97 2.66
CA GLU A 21 8.77 -0.12 3.76
C GLU A 21 7.44 -0.63 4.34
N VAL A 22 6.55 -1.18 3.51
CA VAL A 22 5.18 -1.56 3.92
C VAL A 22 4.93 -3.06 3.78
N GLY A 23 5.59 -3.75 2.84
CA GLY A 23 5.40 -5.18 2.59
C GLY A 23 4.09 -5.58 1.90
N ASP A 24 3.27 -4.60 1.50
CA ASP A 24 2.03 -4.82 0.73
C ASP A 24 1.76 -3.64 -0.22
N GLY A 25 0.88 -3.86 -1.21
CA GLY A 25 0.40 -2.81 -2.12
C GLY A 25 1.32 -2.50 -3.30
N THR A 26 2.35 -3.31 -3.54
CA THR A 26 3.33 -3.15 -4.64
C THR A 26 2.67 -3.01 -6.02
N THR A 27 1.61 -3.77 -6.28
CA THR A 27 0.84 -3.63 -7.54
C THR A 27 -0.01 -2.36 -7.55
N GLY A 28 -0.61 -2.01 -6.42
CA GLY A 28 -1.47 -0.84 -6.28
C GLY A 28 -0.73 0.47 -6.55
N VAL A 29 0.49 0.63 -6.01
CA VAL A 29 1.28 1.85 -6.19
C VAL A 29 1.67 2.08 -7.65
N VAL A 30 1.99 1.02 -8.41
CA VAL A 30 2.32 1.12 -9.84
C VAL A 30 1.10 1.51 -10.66
N ILE A 31 -0.06 0.91 -10.39
CA ILE A 31 -1.32 1.24 -11.05
C ILE A 31 -1.70 2.70 -10.77
N LEU A 32 -1.57 3.14 -9.52
CA LEU A 32 -1.85 4.52 -9.13
C LEU A 32 -0.95 5.51 -9.87
N ALA A 33 0.36 5.26 -9.91
CA ALA A 33 1.31 6.10 -10.64
C ALA A 33 0.97 6.17 -12.14
N GLY A 34 0.65 5.04 -12.77
CA GLY A 34 0.22 4.99 -14.17
C GLY A 34 -1.05 5.79 -14.43
N ALA A 35 -2.05 5.69 -13.55
CA ALA A 35 -3.30 6.45 -13.66
C ALA A 35 -3.07 7.97 -13.50
N LEU A 36 -2.21 8.38 -12.57
CA LEU A 36 -1.83 9.78 -12.39
C LEU A 36 -1.10 10.35 -13.62
N LEU A 37 -0.24 9.57 -14.25
CA LEU A 37 0.44 9.95 -15.50
C LEU A 37 -0.54 10.05 -16.68
N ASP A 38 -1.51 9.14 -16.83
CA ASP A 38 -2.56 9.24 -17.86
C ASP A 38 -3.38 10.54 -17.71
N LYS A 39 -3.70 10.94 -16.47
CA LYS A 39 -4.39 12.21 -16.21
C LYS A 39 -3.48 13.41 -16.47
N ALA A 40 -2.21 13.35 -16.08
CA ALA A 40 -1.25 14.42 -16.32
C ALA A 40 -1.07 14.69 -17.82
N LEU A 41 -1.02 13.64 -18.65
CA LEU A 41 -0.91 13.78 -20.12
C LEU A 41 -2.05 14.63 -20.70
N LYS A 42 -3.29 14.44 -20.22
CA LYS A 42 -4.46 15.23 -20.67
C LYS A 42 -4.37 16.71 -20.32
N PHE A 43 -3.66 17.04 -19.24
CA PHE A 43 -3.39 18.44 -18.88
C PHE A 43 -2.27 19.03 -19.73
N LEU A 44 -1.23 18.25 -20.02
CA LEU A 44 -0.14 18.64 -20.92
C LEU A 44 -0.66 18.90 -22.33
N ASP A 45 -1.55 18.06 -22.85
CA ASP A 45 -2.19 18.23 -24.17
C ASP A 45 -3.02 19.53 -24.27
N ARG A 46 -3.48 20.04 -23.13
CA ARG A 46 -4.20 21.33 -23.01
C ARG A 46 -3.26 22.53 -22.81
N GLY A 47 -1.95 22.30 -22.83
CA GLY A 47 -0.93 23.34 -22.69
C GLY A 47 -0.61 23.74 -21.25
N LEU A 48 -1.00 22.97 -20.24
CA LEU A 48 -0.62 23.27 -18.86
C LEU A 48 0.87 22.97 -18.65
N HIS A 49 1.57 23.90 -17.98
CA HIS A 49 2.97 23.69 -17.62
C HIS A 49 3.09 22.54 -16.60
N PRO A 50 4.04 21.60 -16.75
CA PRO A 50 4.19 20.45 -15.86
C PRO A 50 4.26 20.82 -14.37
N LEU A 51 4.94 21.93 -14.05
CA LEU A 51 5.07 22.42 -12.67
C LEU A 51 3.71 22.70 -12.00
N HIS A 52 2.73 23.22 -12.75
CA HIS A 52 1.40 23.46 -12.19
C HIS A 52 0.64 22.16 -11.92
N ILE A 53 0.93 21.11 -12.69
CA ILE A 53 0.34 19.77 -12.49
C ILE A 53 0.93 19.16 -11.22
N THR A 54 2.27 19.24 -11.04
CA THR A 54 2.93 18.75 -9.82
C THR A 54 2.44 19.48 -8.58
N ASP A 55 2.36 20.82 -8.60
CA ASP A 55 1.81 21.62 -7.49
C ASP A 55 0.34 21.25 -7.19
N GLY A 56 -0.42 20.87 -8.21
CA GLY A 56 -1.79 20.39 -8.07
C GLY A 56 -1.85 19.04 -7.38
N TYR A 57 -0.99 18.09 -7.79
CA TYR A 57 -0.90 16.76 -7.21
C TYR A 57 -0.42 16.77 -5.76
N GLU A 58 0.55 17.63 -5.41
CA GLU A 58 0.99 17.80 -4.02
C GLU A 58 -0.16 18.25 -3.11
N ARG A 59 -0.91 19.28 -3.55
CA ARG A 59 -2.09 19.75 -2.79
C ARG A 59 -3.19 18.69 -2.69
N ALA A 60 -3.44 17.95 -3.77
CA ALA A 60 -4.41 16.87 -3.77
C ALA A 60 -3.98 15.72 -2.83
N CYS A 61 -2.68 15.41 -2.78
CA CYS A 61 -2.11 14.41 -1.88
C CYS A 61 -2.36 14.79 -0.42
N SER A 62 -2.08 16.03 -0.03
CA SER A 62 -2.34 16.50 1.35
C SER A 62 -3.81 16.38 1.72
N ILE A 63 -4.73 16.75 0.83
CA ILE A 63 -6.18 16.59 1.06
C ILE A 63 -6.56 15.12 1.20
N ALA A 64 -6.01 14.24 0.35
CA ALA A 64 -6.28 12.80 0.40
C ALA A 64 -5.80 12.20 1.73
N ILE A 65 -4.60 12.56 2.19
CA ILE A 65 -4.05 12.09 3.48
C ILE A 65 -4.94 12.57 4.64
N SER A 66 -5.27 13.85 4.71
CA SER A 66 -6.16 14.36 5.77
C SER A 66 -7.54 13.70 5.76
N HIS A 67 -8.05 13.36 4.57
CA HIS A 67 -9.30 12.62 4.48
C HIS A 67 -9.15 11.17 4.98
N LEU A 68 -8.07 10.47 4.60
CA LEU A 68 -7.76 9.13 5.08
C LEU A 68 -7.66 9.11 6.62
N GLU A 69 -6.99 10.09 7.21
CA GLU A 69 -6.92 10.25 8.67
C GLU A 69 -8.30 10.44 9.30
N SER A 70 -9.19 11.22 8.66
CA SER A 70 -10.55 11.46 9.19
C SER A 70 -11.46 10.23 9.17
N ILE A 71 -11.21 9.27 8.27
CA ILE A 71 -11.99 8.03 8.14
C ILE A 71 -11.30 6.82 8.78
N ALA A 72 -10.05 6.98 9.22
CA ALA A 72 -9.29 5.93 9.87
C ALA A 72 -9.92 5.56 11.21
N GLN A 73 -9.95 4.27 11.51
CA GLN A 73 -10.44 3.74 12.78
C GLN A 73 -9.25 3.20 13.59
N THR A 74 -9.01 3.80 14.75
CA THR A 74 -8.03 3.27 15.70
C THR A 74 -8.65 2.12 16.46
N LEU A 75 -8.08 0.94 16.31
CA LEU A 75 -8.53 -0.29 16.96
C LEU A 75 -7.40 -0.85 17.83
N ASP A 76 -7.76 -1.55 18.90
CA ASP A 76 -6.80 -2.31 19.71
C ASP A 76 -6.50 -3.65 19.01
N PRO A 77 -5.27 -3.87 18.50
CA PRO A 77 -4.92 -5.08 17.76
C PRO A 77 -4.98 -6.36 18.60
N PHE A 78 -4.89 -6.25 19.94
CA PHE A 78 -4.88 -7.39 20.86
C PHE A 78 -6.26 -7.72 21.44
N ALA A 79 -7.28 -6.90 21.17
CA ALA A 79 -8.64 -7.14 21.61
C ALA A 79 -9.23 -8.40 20.95
N ASN A 80 -10.21 -9.02 21.62
CA ASN A 80 -10.97 -10.17 21.11
C ASN A 80 -10.09 -11.31 20.55
N ASP A 81 -9.07 -11.75 21.29
CA ASP A 81 -8.17 -12.83 20.86
C ASP A 81 -7.51 -12.60 19.48
N ASN A 82 -7.06 -11.37 19.25
CA ASN A 82 -6.34 -10.96 18.03
C ASN A 82 -7.15 -11.16 16.74
N GLU A 83 -8.48 -11.18 16.81
CA GLU A 83 -9.39 -11.33 15.66
C GLU A 83 -9.07 -10.32 14.55
N LEU A 84 -8.77 -9.06 14.92
CA LEU A 84 -8.43 -8.02 13.95
C LEU A 84 -7.15 -8.32 13.17
N LEU A 85 -6.12 -8.83 13.86
CA LEU A 85 -4.87 -9.25 13.21
C LEU A 85 -5.11 -10.45 12.28
N LYS A 86 -5.94 -11.41 12.71
CA LYS A 86 -6.36 -12.56 11.89
C LYS A 86 -7.10 -12.09 10.64
N MET A 87 -8.05 -11.16 10.76
CA MET A 87 -8.79 -10.58 9.64
C MET A 87 -7.89 -9.81 8.67
N ALA A 88 -6.92 -9.05 9.17
CA ALA A 88 -5.95 -8.33 8.34
C ALA A 88 -5.08 -9.30 7.53
N ALA A 89 -4.50 -10.31 8.20
CA ALA A 89 -3.71 -11.36 7.54
C ALA A 89 -4.53 -12.14 6.51
N TYR A 90 -5.76 -12.52 6.86
CA TYR A 90 -6.69 -13.21 5.97
C TYR A 90 -6.94 -12.42 4.69
N THR A 91 -7.23 -11.12 4.83
CA THR A 91 -7.55 -10.24 3.70
C THR A 91 -6.34 -10.07 2.77
N SER A 92 -5.13 -9.90 3.32
CA SER A 92 -3.91 -9.78 2.52
C SER A 92 -3.61 -11.08 1.74
N LEU A 93 -3.78 -12.24 2.38
CA LEU A 93 -3.57 -13.56 1.77
C LEU A 93 -4.61 -13.92 0.69
N ALA A 94 -5.80 -13.33 0.72
CA ALA A 94 -6.90 -13.67 -0.18
C ALA A 94 -6.61 -13.41 -1.67
N SER A 95 -5.66 -12.53 -1.97
CA SER A 95 -5.25 -12.23 -3.34
C SER A 95 -4.19 -13.19 -3.89
N LYS A 96 -3.71 -14.16 -3.09
CA LYS A 96 -2.59 -15.05 -3.44
C LYS A 96 -3.07 -16.47 -3.75
N ILE A 97 -2.17 -17.29 -4.32
CA ILE A 97 -2.45 -18.70 -4.68
C ILE A 97 -2.86 -19.56 -3.47
N VAL A 98 -2.53 -19.11 -2.26
CA VAL A 98 -2.83 -19.77 -0.99
C VAL A 98 -4.22 -19.44 -0.44
N SER A 99 -5.08 -18.77 -1.21
CA SER A 99 -6.44 -18.41 -0.78
C SER A 99 -7.26 -19.62 -0.30
N SER A 100 -7.01 -20.81 -0.83
CA SER A 100 -7.65 -22.06 -0.38
C SER A 100 -7.29 -22.50 1.05
N CYS A 101 -6.14 -22.07 1.57
CA CYS A 101 -5.66 -22.37 2.93
C CYS A 101 -5.39 -21.10 3.76
N GLN A 102 -5.95 -19.97 3.34
CA GLN A 102 -5.68 -18.66 3.93
C GLN A 102 -6.04 -18.55 5.41
N ASP A 103 -7.07 -19.27 5.87
CA ASP A 103 -7.44 -19.29 7.29
C ASP A 103 -6.35 -19.93 8.16
N HIS A 104 -5.81 -21.07 7.72
CA HIS A 104 -4.71 -21.73 8.41
C HIS A 104 -3.43 -20.89 8.41
N LEU A 105 -3.10 -20.30 7.26
CA LEU A 105 -1.91 -19.46 7.11
C LEU A 105 -2.02 -18.13 7.86
N ALA A 106 -3.20 -17.51 7.92
CA ALA A 106 -3.45 -16.32 8.71
C ALA A 106 -3.20 -16.60 10.20
N ASN A 107 -3.68 -17.73 10.72
CA ASN A 107 -3.43 -18.14 12.10
C ASN A 107 -1.94 -18.36 12.38
N ILE A 108 -1.20 -18.99 11.46
CA ILE A 108 0.25 -19.16 11.59
C ILE A 108 0.96 -17.81 11.57
N ALA A 109 0.63 -16.92 10.64
CA ALA A 109 1.26 -15.61 10.49
C ALA A 109 1.05 -14.76 11.75
N VAL A 110 -0.18 -14.66 12.24
CA VAL A 110 -0.49 -13.93 13.48
C VAL A 110 0.21 -14.55 14.68
N GLY A 111 0.20 -15.89 14.80
CA GLY A 111 0.92 -16.57 15.88
C GLY A 111 2.42 -16.31 15.87
N ALA A 112 3.04 -16.26 14.68
CA ALA A 112 4.46 -15.95 14.53
C ALA A 112 4.78 -14.50 14.91
N VAL A 113 3.96 -13.54 14.50
CA VAL A 113 4.11 -12.12 14.87
C VAL A 113 3.96 -11.95 16.38
N LEU A 114 2.91 -12.53 16.99
CA LEU A 114 2.67 -12.42 18.43
C LEU A 114 3.75 -13.10 19.28
N ALA A 115 4.44 -14.12 18.75
CA ALA A 115 5.52 -14.79 19.46
C ALA A 115 6.80 -13.94 19.59
N VAL A 116 6.96 -12.91 18.74
CA VAL A 116 8.11 -12.00 18.75
C VAL A 116 7.74 -10.57 19.11
N ALA A 117 6.46 -10.20 19.04
CA ALA A 117 5.97 -8.87 19.36
C ALA A 117 6.24 -8.52 20.83
N ASP A 118 6.78 -7.33 21.07
CA ASP A 118 7.02 -6.80 22.41
C ASP A 118 5.91 -5.82 22.78
N SER A 119 5.04 -6.25 23.69
CA SER A 119 3.92 -5.44 24.17
C SER A 119 4.33 -4.14 24.88
N GLU A 120 5.56 -4.05 25.41
CA GLU A 120 6.05 -2.83 26.07
C GLU A 120 6.63 -1.81 25.08
N ARG A 121 7.22 -2.28 23.99
CA ARG A 121 7.80 -1.43 22.94
C ARG A 121 6.86 -1.11 21.78
N LYS A 122 5.77 -1.87 21.63
CA LYS A 122 4.82 -1.78 20.49
C LYS A 122 5.49 -2.02 19.13
N ASP A 123 6.54 -2.82 19.08
CA ASP A 123 7.19 -3.33 17.88
C ASP A 123 7.14 -4.86 17.78
#